data_AF-A0A1G1WYG2-F1
#
_entry.id   AF-A0A1G1WYG2-F1
#
_cell.length_a   1.000
_cell.length_b   1.000
_cell.length_c   1.000
_cell.angle_alpha   90.00
_cell.angle_beta   90.00
_cell.angle_gamma   90.00
#
_symmetry.space_group_name_H-M   'P 1'
#
loop_
_entity.id
_entity.type
_entity.pdbx_description
1 polymer ?
#
loop_
_entity_poly.entity_id
_entity_poly.type
_entity_poly.pdbx_seq_one_letter_code
_entity_poly.pdbx_strand_id
1 'polypeptide(L)'
;MKYLSEIIVCLPDKDKKFSEQFIHFLSSLGKTSLNTVDLYLSKDNFLPQTSFQFIDKDVPCVVFNFDDGSEIRIDITNVTNVTKESSYKYESISFDTFISRVPPFPIVGLDHIGFNLPYFEGVHPTLLKLREELKNTCLYHTFPKHLEDEPWDFIIPGTTEEIDRSVSVDYNQTRKPKFELVSFENCSTPLVQIDVQLKGTYEDKKKVFPEAIHDDFLRNMWVYIENDFGIDICFVLGEVSERDWSFEFAKERI
;
A
#
# COMPACT_ATOMS: atom_id res chain seq x y z
N MET A 1 -25.26 -8.11 5.19
CA MET A 1 -23.90 -8.24 5.73
C MET A 1 -23.23 -6.90 5.52
N LYS A 2 -22.26 -6.53 6.36
CA LYS A 2 -21.53 -5.27 6.26
C LYS A 2 -20.26 -5.52 5.45
N TYR A 3 -20.01 -4.74 4.40
CA TYR A 3 -18.83 -4.90 3.55
C TYR A 3 -17.91 -3.70 3.68
N LEU A 4 -16.61 -3.96 3.71
CA LEU A 4 -15.61 -2.91 3.51
C LEU A 4 -15.69 -2.48 2.05
N SER A 5 -16.18 -1.27 1.81
CA SER A 5 -16.42 -0.75 0.46
C SER A 5 -15.19 -0.02 -0.07
N GLU A 6 -14.49 0.72 0.79
CA GLU A 6 -13.37 1.56 0.41
C GLU A 6 -12.29 1.61 1.50
N ILE A 7 -11.03 1.72 1.07
CA ILE A 7 -9.89 2.07 1.91
C ILE A 7 -9.27 3.36 1.37
N ILE A 8 -9.27 4.41 2.17
CA ILE A 8 -8.72 5.73 1.80
C ILE A 8 -7.42 5.97 2.56
N VAL A 9 -6.32 6.15 1.85
CA VAL A 9 -5.08 6.68 2.43
C VAL A 9 -5.15 8.21 2.37
N CYS A 10 -5.33 8.83 3.53
CA CYS A 10 -5.39 10.27 3.64
C CYS A 10 -4.02 10.86 3.97
N LEU A 11 -3.53 11.73 3.09
CA LEU A 11 -2.29 12.48 3.27
C LEU A 11 -2.59 13.97 3.55
N PRO A 12 -1.74 14.67 4.32
CA PRO A 12 -1.86 16.11 4.52
C PRO A 12 -1.74 16.92 3.23
N ASP A 13 -2.66 17.87 3.00
CA ASP A 13 -2.58 18.84 1.88
C ASP A 13 -1.75 20.09 2.28
N LYS A 14 -0.50 19.88 2.71
CA LYS A 14 0.41 20.96 3.16
C LYS A 14 1.17 21.61 1.99
N ASP A 15 1.55 20.81 0.99
CA ASP A 15 2.20 21.26 -0.23
C ASP A 15 1.32 20.92 -1.44
N LYS A 16 0.61 21.93 -1.94
CA LYS A 16 -0.27 21.76 -3.12
C LYS A 16 0.46 21.25 -4.34
N LYS A 17 1.72 21.65 -4.55
CA LYS A 17 2.49 21.20 -5.70
C LYS A 17 2.76 19.69 -5.57
N PHE A 18 3.15 19.24 -4.38
CA PHE A 18 3.31 17.81 -4.09
C PHE A 18 2.00 17.05 -4.33
N SER A 19 0.88 17.51 -3.74
CA SER A 19 -0.43 16.88 -3.89
C SER A 19 -0.85 16.74 -5.36
N GLU A 20 -0.76 17.83 -6.13
CA GLU A 20 -1.12 17.85 -7.54
C GLU A 20 -0.23 16.93 -8.38
N GLN A 21 1.08 16.94 -8.12
CA GLN A 21 2.02 16.04 -8.78
C GLN A 21 1.73 14.58 -8.45
N PHE A 22 1.37 14.27 -7.20
CA PHE A 22 1.12 12.90 -6.74
C PHE A 22 -0.13 12.34 -7.41
N ILE A 23 -1.22 13.12 -7.40
CA ILE A 23 -2.45 12.78 -8.11
C ILE A 23 -2.18 12.63 -9.61
N HIS A 24 -1.42 13.55 -10.22
CA HIS A 24 -1.09 13.47 -11.64
C HIS A 24 -0.27 12.22 -11.96
N PHE A 25 0.72 11.88 -11.14
CA PHE A 25 1.56 10.70 -11.31
C PHE A 25 0.73 9.41 -11.31
N LEU A 26 -0.23 9.29 -10.38
CA LEU A 26 -1.12 8.13 -10.28
C LEU A 26 -2.33 8.17 -11.23
N SER A 27 -2.50 9.22 -12.03
CA SER A 27 -3.68 9.37 -12.90
C SER A 27 -3.85 8.29 -13.96
N SER A 28 -2.77 7.60 -14.33
CA SER A 28 -2.85 6.44 -15.24
C SER A 28 -3.36 5.17 -14.56
N LEU A 29 -3.36 5.13 -13.23
CA LEU A 29 -3.75 4.00 -12.40
C LEU A 29 -5.13 4.16 -11.77
N GLY A 30 -5.81 5.30 -11.96
CA GLY A 30 -7.09 5.56 -11.32
C GLY A 30 -7.85 6.75 -11.90
N LYS A 31 -9.08 6.94 -11.43
CA LYS A 31 -9.89 8.14 -11.71
C LYS A 31 -9.46 9.26 -10.77
N THR A 32 -9.12 10.42 -11.32
CA THR A 32 -8.66 11.56 -10.52
C THR A 32 -9.76 12.60 -10.35
N SER A 33 -9.81 13.19 -9.16
CA SER A 33 -10.50 14.47 -8.88
C SER A 33 -9.47 15.52 -8.44
N LEU A 34 -9.90 16.66 -7.90
CA LEU A 34 -9.01 17.75 -7.50
C LEU A 34 -7.94 17.32 -6.48
N ASN A 35 -8.33 16.49 -5.51
CA ASN A 35 -7.49 16.09 -4.38
C ASN A 35 -7.52 14.58 -4.11
N THR A 36 -8.08 13.79 -5.02
CA THR A 36 -8.29 12.36 -4.83
C THR A 36 -7.89 11.58 -6.08
N VAL A 37 -7.39 10.36 -5.90
CA VAL A 37 -7.27 9.37 -6.97
C VAL A 37 -7.87 8.04 -6.50
N ASP A 38 -8.90 7.58 -7.21
CA ASP A 38 -9.57 6.31 -6.98
C ASP A 38 -8.99 5.26 -7.94
N LEU A 39 -8.29 4.28 -7.40
CA LEU A 39 -7.43 3.38 -8.18
C LEU A 39 -8.23 2.31 -8.90
N TYR A 40 -7.91 2.00 -10.15
CA TYR A 40 -8.67 0.97 -10.85
C TYR A 40 -8.49 -0.40 -10.19
N LEU A 41 -9.63 -1.05 -9.91
CA LEU A 41 -9.66 -2.45 -9.55
C LEU A 41 -9.40 -3.32 -10.77
N SER A 42 -8.85 -4.51 -10.55
CA SER A 42 -8.71 -5.51 -11.61
C SER A 42 -10.06 -5.99 -12.16
N LYS A 43 -11.15 -5.84 -11.38
CA LYS A 43 -12.53 -6.08 -11.80
C LYS A 43 -13.48 -5.09 -11.11
N ASP A 44 -14.45 -4.59 -11.85
CA ASP A 44 -15.41 -3.56 -11.39
C ASP A 44 -16.29 -4.01 -10.21
N ASN A 45 -16.50 -5.32 -10.03
CA ASN A 45 -17.33 -5.87 -8.96
C ASN A 45 -16.53 -6.33 -7.72
N PHE A 46 -15.23 -6.02 -7.66
CA PHE A 46 -14.41 -6.31 -6.50
C PHE A 46 -14.52 -5.22 -5.44
N LEU A 47 -14.31 -5.61 -4.18
CA LEU A 47 -14.22 -4.74 -3.01
C LEU A 47 -13.00 -5.14 -2.16
N PRO A 48 -12.37 -4.19 -1.46
CA PRO A 48 -12.68 -2.76 -1.43
C PRO A 48 -12.03 -1.99 -2.59
N GLN A 49 -12.58 -0.83 -2.92
CA GLN A 49 -11.92 0.22 -3.70
C GLN A 49 -10.80 0.86 -2.86
N THR A 50 -9.65 1.20 -3.45
CA THR A 50 -8.58 1.93 -2.74
C THR A 50 -8.39 3.31 -3.36
N SER A 51 -8.18 4.32 -2.53
CA SER A 51 -7.97 5.70 -2.96
C SER A 51 -6.88 6.40 -2.14
N PHE A 52 -6.26 7.40 -2.75
CA PHE A 52 -5.47 8.41 -2.02
C PHE A 52 -6.24 9.71 -1.99
N GLN A 53 -6.25 10.38 -0.84
CA GLN A 53 -6.90 11.68 -0.68
C GLN A 53 -5.99 12.65 0.05
N PHE A 54 -5.80 13.85 -0.52
CA PHE A 54 -5.14 14.96 0.15
C PHE A 54 -6.18 15.81 0.89
N ILE A 55 -6.02 15.95 2.21
CA ILE A 55 -6.99 16.63 3.08
C ILE A 55 -6.30 17.59 4.05
N ASP A 56 -7.03 18.59 4.52
CA ASP A 56 -6.57 19.52 5.56
C ASP A 56 -6.50 18.83 6.93
N LYS A 57 -5.41 18.10 7.16
CA LYS A 57 -5.08 17.41 8.42
C LYS A 57 -3.57 17.39 8.66
N ASP A 58 -3.18 17.38 9.93
CA ASP A 58 -1.77 17.36 10.33
C ASP A 58 -1.13 15.98 10.23
N VAL A 59 -1.92 14.93 10.51
CA VAL A 59 -1.45 13.55 10.67
C VAL A 59 -2.04 12.67 9.56
N PRO A 60 -1.20 11.95 8.78
CA PRO A 60 -1.68 10.96 7.82
C PRO A 60 -2.51 9.86 8.48
N CYS A 61 -3.51 9.34 7.79
CA CYS A 61 -4.35 8.27 8.32
C CYS A 61 -4.84 7.33 7.22
N VAL A 62 -5.30 6.16 7.60
CA VAL A 62 -6.10 5.28 6.74
C VAL A 62 -7.52 5.20 7.27
N VAL A 63 -8.49 5.36 6.38
CA VAL A 63 -9.92 5.24 6.68
C VAL A 63 -10.48 4.02 5.95
N PHE A 64 -11.10 3.13 6.71
CA PHE A 64 -11.79 1.94 6.24
C PHE A 64 -13.30 2.21 6.24
N ASN A 65 -13.87 2.49 5.08
CA ASN A 65 -15.29 2.82 4.92
C ASN A 65 -16.11 1.58 4.59
N PHE A 66 -17.31 1.52 5.16
CA PHE A 66 -18.23 0.41 4.93
C PHE A 66 -19.46 0.86 4.13
N ASP A 67 -20.14 -0.10 3.52
CA ASP A 67 -21.35 0.11 2.73
C ASP A 67 -22.54 0.66 3.54
N ASP A 68 -22.55 0.43 4.85
CA ASP A 68 -23.53 0.98 5.79
C ASP A 68 -23.24 2.42 6.25
N GLY A 69 -22.15 3.02 5.75
CA GLY A 69 -21.72 4.39 6.05
C GLY A 69 -20.94 4.55 7.36
N SER A 70 -20.66 3.46 8.08
CA SER A 70 -19.72 3.50 9.20
C SER A 70 -18.26 3.51 8.71
N GLU A 71 -17.32 3.85 9.60
CA GLU A 71 -15.88 3.88 9.29
C GLU A 71 -15.01 3.41 10.47
N ILE A 72 -13.82 2.90 10.15
CA ILE A 72 -12.70 2.77 11.11
C ILE A 72 -11.57 3.67 10.64
N ARG A 73 -11.02 4.47 11.53
CA ARG A 73 -9.91 5.38 11.24
C ARG A 73 -8.68 5.01 12.03
N ILE A 74 -7.54 4.91 11.35
CA ILE A 74 -6.23 4.64 11.95
C ILE A 74 -5.26 5.76 11.56
N ASP A 75 -4.72 6.47 12.54
CA ASP A 75 -3.65 7.43 12.30
C ASP A 75 -2.31 6.70 12.10
N ILE A 76 -1.56 7.08 11.07
CA ILE A 76 -0.27 6.49 10.70
C ILE A 76 0.82 7.18 11.53
N THR A 77 1.03 6.68 12.75
CA THR A 77 1.95 7.29 13.73
C THR A 77 2.75 6.23 14.46
N ASN A 78 3.88 6.63 15.04
CA ASN A 78 4.63 5.77 15.95
C ASN A 78 4.04 5.85 17.36
N VAL A 79 3.37 4.78 17.78
CA VAL A 79 2.76 4.68 19.12
C VAL A 79 3.68 4.05 20.17
N THR A 80 4.87 3.59 19.78
CA THR A 80 5.79 2.88 20.68
C THR A 80 6.54 3.81 21.64
N ASN A 81 6.58 5.11 21.34
CA ASN A 81 7.45 6.11 22.00
C ASN A 81 8.95 5.79 21.92
N VAL A 82 9.36 4.86 21.05
CA VAL A 82 10.75 4.50 20.83
C VAL A 82 11.22 5.10 19.51
N THR A 83 12.38 5.76 19.55
CA THR A 83 13.10 6.21 18.36
C THR A 83 14.13 5.15 17.97
N LYS A 84 14.01 4.63 16.75
CA LYS A 84 14.88 3.62 16.17
C LYS A 84 15.20 4.03 14.73
N GLU A 85 16.48 4.26 14.44
CA GLU A 85 16.93 4.51 13.08
C GLU A 85 16.76 3.26 12.22
N SER A 86 16.51 3.46 10.92
CA SER A 86 16.40 2.34 9.98
C SER A 86 17.70 1.54 9.95
N SER A 87 17.56 0.21 9.95
CA SER A 87 18.67 -0.70 9.67
C SER A 87 19.15 -0.62 8.22
N TYR A 88 18.33 -0.08 7.31
CA TYR A 88 18.63 0.12 5.91
C TYR A 88 19.17 1.51 5.64
N LYS A 89 20.13 1.60 4.72
CA LYS A 89 20.65 2.88 4.23
C LYS A 89 19.90 3.28 2.97
N TYR A 90 19.31 4.47 3.00
CA TYR A 90 18.66 5.11 1.87
C TYR A 90 18.75 6.63 2.04
N GLU A 91 18.52 7.36 0.94
CA GLU A 91 18.28 8.80 0.98
C GLU A 91 16.96 9.11 0.29
N SER A 92 16.18 10.03 0.86
CA SER A 92 14.98 10.53 0.21
C SER A 92 15.33 11.48 -0.94
N ILE A 93 14.50 11.48 -1.98
CA ILE A 93 14.58 12.46 -3.08
C ILE A 93 13.31 13.29 -3.17
N SER A 94 13.43 14.48 -3.73
CA SER A 94 12.25 15.28 -4.05
C SER A 94 11.35 14.57 -5.05
N PHE A 95 10.04 14.80 -4.94
CA PHE A 95 9.09 14.17 -5.85
C PHE A 95 9.25 14.67 -7.30
N ASP A 96 9.70 15.91 -7.51
CA ASP A 96 10.15 16.43 -8.81
C ASP A 96 11.26 15.55 -9.42
N THR A 97 12.26 15.19 -8.61
CA THR A 97 13.39 14.36 -9.05
C THR A 97 12.89 12.98 -9.45
N PHE A 98 12.02 12.38 -8.63
CA PHE A 98 11.40 11.10 -8.92
C PHE A 98 10.63 11.14 -10.26
N ILE A 99 9.69 12.07 -10.42
CA ILE A 99 8.89 12.22 -11.65
C ILE A 99 9.76 12.49 -12.88
N SER A 100 10.90 13.19 -12.74
CA SER A 100 11.80 13.43 -13.87
C SER A 100 12.58 12.19 -14.31
N ARG A 101 12.76 11.23 -13.42
CA ARG A 101 13.55 10.00 -13.58
C ARG A 101 12.74 8.79 -14.02
N VAL A 102 11.44 8.75 -13.70
CA VAL A 102 10.51 7.67 -14.11
C VAL A 102 10.19 7.59 -15.61
N PRO A 103 10.14 8.66 -16.45
CA PRO A 103 9.61 8.60 -17.82
C PRO A 103 10.22 7.54 -18.76
N PRO A 104 11.52 7.17 -18.66
CA PRO A 104 12.07 6.04 -19.41
C PRO A 104 11.40 4.68 -19.09
N PHE A 105 10.66 4.61 -17.98
CA PHE A 105 10.03 3.42 -17.40
C PHE A 105 8.53 3.65 -17.20
N PRO A 106 7.70 3.59 -18.26
CA PRO A 106 6.26 3.76 -18.13
C PRO A 106 5.64 2.84 -17.08
N ILE A 107 4.75 3.41 -16.25
CA ILE A 107 3.92 2.65 -15.31
C ILE A 107 2.97 1.75 -16.10
N VAL A 108 2.91 0.48 -15.73
CA VAL A 108 2.01 -0.51 -16.36
C VAL A 108 1.03 -1.14 -15.39
N GLY A 109 1.23 -0.96 -14.08
CA GLY A 109 0.35 -1.50 -13.08
C GLY A 109 0.69 -1.04 -11.68
N LEU A 110 -0.22 -1.36 -10.77
CA LEU A 110 -0.12 -1.18 -9.33
C LEU A 110 -0.38 -2.54 -8.70
N ASP A 111 0.56 -3.05 -7.91
CA ASP A 111 0.39 -4.36 -7.27
C ASP A 111 -0.38 -4.23 -5.96
N HIS A 112 0.15 -3.44 -5.04
CA HIS A 112 -0.46 -3.17 -3.76
C HIS A 112 -0.07 -1.79 -3.23
N ILE A 113 -0.84 -1.33 -2.26
CA ILE A 113 -0.55 -0.15 -1.44
C ILE A 113 -0.59 -0.62 0.00
N GLY A 114 0.17 0.02 0.87
CA GLY A 114 0.07 -0.30 2.27
C GLY A 114 0.54 0.81 3.17
N PHE A 115 0.38 0.55 4.45
CA PHE A 115 1.03 1.34 5.49
C PHE A 115 1.73 0.43 6.48
N ASN A 116 2.78 0.99 7.08
CA ASN A 116 3.58 0.31 8.06
C ASN A 116 3.50 1.08 9.37
N LEU A 117 3.18 0.38 10.44
CA LEU A 117 3.21 0.92 11.79
C LEU A 117 4.43 0.38 12.53
N PRO A 118 5.27 1.25 13.10
CA PRO A 118 6.40 0.82 13.91
C PRO A 118 5.95 -0.04 15.10
N TYR A 119 6.48 -1.25 15.20
CA TYR A 119 6.30 -2.13 16.35
C TYR A 119 7.46 -3.10 16.46
N PHE A 120 8.04 -3.21 17.65
CA PHE A 120 9.30 -3.95 17.86
C PHE A 120 9.11 -5.31 18.55
N GLU A 121 7.85 -5.73 18.75
CA GLU A 121 7.48 -6.93 19.49
C GLU A 121 6.33 -7.69 18.80
N GLY A 122 6.59 -8.24 17.61
CA GLY A 122 5.59 -9.03 16.87
C GLY A 122 4.54 -8.16 16.17
N VAL A 123 3.26 -8.48 16.33
CA VAL A 123 2.17 -7.80 15.59
C VAL A 123 1.68 -6.56 16.33
N HIS A 124 1.59 -5.44 15.62
CA HIS A 124 1.08 -4.18 16.15
C HIS A 124 -0.36 -4.33 16.67
N PRO A 125 -0.70 -3.85 17.89
CA PRO A 125 -2.03 -4.01 18.48
C PRO A 125 -3.18 -3.49 17.62
N THR A 126 -2.97 -2.37 16.92
CA THR A 126 -3.92 -1.85 15.93
C THR A 126 -4.22 -2.85 14.81
N LEU A 127 -3.21 -3.55 14.28
CA LEU A 127 -3.42 -4.56 13.23
C LEU A 127 -4.20 -5.76 13.79
N LEU A 128 -3.88 -6.20 15.01
CA LEU A 128 -4.67 -7.24 15.71
C LEU A 128 -6.15 -6.83 15.88
N LYS A 129 -6.41 -5.56 16.19
CA LYS A 129 -7.78 -5.05 16.28
C LYS A 129 -8.46 -5.03 14.90
N LEU A 130 -7.76 -4.55 13.87
CA LEU A 130 -8.28 -4.53 12.50
C LEU A 130 -8.59 -5.94 11.98
N ARG A 131 -7.77 -6.95 12.29
CA ARG A 131 -8.05 -8.36 11.97
C ARG A 131 -9.43 -8.77 12.47
N GLU A 132 -9.73 -8.49 13.73
CA GLU A 132 -11.01 -8.86 14.32
C GLU A 132 -12.19 -8.07 13.75
N GLU A 133 -11.99 -6.78 13.46
CA GLU A 133 -13.04 -5.89 12.94
C GLU A 133 -13.32 -6.12 11.44
N LEU A 134 -12.33 -6.53 10.65
CA LEU A 134 -12.42 -6.59 9.19
C LEU A 134 -12.54 -8.01 8.61
N LYS A 135 -12.18 -9.08 9.35
CA LYS A 135 -12.17 -10.47 8.81
C LYS A 135 -13.50 -10.95 8.20
N ASN A 136 -14.62 -10.39 8.66
CA ASN A 136 -15.95 -10.74 8.15
C ASN A 136 -16.51 -9.72 7.15
N THR A 137 -15.79 -8.64 6.83
CA THR A 137 -16.27 -7.57 5.95
C THR A 137 -15.50 -7.49 4.64
N CYS A 138 -14.34 -8.16 4.55
CA CYS A 138 -13.52 -8.25 3.35
C CYS A 138 -12.76 -9.59 3.30
N LEU A 139 -11.97 -9.79 2.25
CA LEU A 139 -11.02 -10.90 2.17
C LEU A 139 -9.71 -10.52 2.88
N TYR A 140 -9.72 -10.67 4.21
CA TYR A 140 -8.57 -10.41 5.07
C TYR A 140 -7.69 -11.66 5.21
N HIS A 141 -6.38 -11.51 5.04
CA HIS A 141 -5.40 -12.59 5.08
C HIS A 141 -4.16 -12.20 5.90
N THR A 142 -3.55 -13.17 6.58
CA THR A 142 -2.17 -13.02 7.04
C THR A 142 -1.19 -13.21 5.89
N PHE A 143 0.04 -12.75 6.04
CA PHE A 143 1.11 -13.08 5.10
C PHE A 143 1.29 -14.60 4.94
N PRO A 144 1.64 -15.11 3.74
CA PRO A 144 1.81 -16.53 3.50
C PRO A 144 2.96 -17.16 4.30
N LYS A 145 2.61 -17.98 5.30
CA LYS A 145 3.56 -18.61 6.24
C LYS A 145 4.54 -19.56 5.58
N HIS A 146 4.24 -20.07 4.39
CA HIS A 146 5.16 -20.92 3.63
C HIS A 146 6.23 -20.11 2.88
N LEU A 147 6.07 -18.79 2.77
CA LEU A 147 7.10 -17.89 2.27
C LEU A 147 7.97 -17.41 3.43
N GLU A 148 7.35 -16.79 4.44
CA GLU A 148 8.01 -16.24 5.63
C GLU A 148 7.00 -16.04 6.76
N ASP A 149 7.47 -16.00 8.01
CA ASP A 149 6.62 -15.73 9.19
C ASP A 149 6.62 -14.23 9.53
N GLU A 150 6.16 -13.43 8.57
CA GLU A 150 6.13 -11.97 8.67
C GLU A 150 4.84 -11.48 9.37
N PRO A 151 4.93 -10.45 10.24
CA PRO A 151 3.77 -9.88 10.93
C PRO A 151 2.98 -8.90 10.04
N TRP A 152 2.74 -9.30 8.78
CA TRP A 152 2.05 -8.50 7.77
C TRP A 152 0.68 -9.10 7.46
N ASP A 153 -0.26 -8.23 7.13
CA ASP A 153 -1.61 -8.59 6.74
C ASP A 153 -1.94 -8.00 5.37
N PHE A 154 -2.87 -8.64 4.68
CA PHE A 154 -3.33 -8.21 3.37
C PHE A 154 -4.86 -8.25 3.30
N ILE A 155 -5.43 -7.20 2.75
CA ILE A 155 -6.80 -7.20 2.23
C ILE A 155 -6.70 -7.36 0.72
N ILE A 156 -7.31 -8.41 0.19
CA ILE A 156 -7.29 -8.72 -1.23
C ILE A 156 -8.66 -8.38 -1.84
N PRO A 157 -8.73 -7.73 -3.00
CA PRO A 157 -10.00 -7.47 -3.64
C PRO A 157 -10.78 -8.76 -3.97
N GLY A 158 -12.09 -8.77 -3.71
CA GLY A 158 -12.97 -9.88 -4.06
C GLY A 158 -14.43 -9.49 -4.16
N THR A 159 -15.27 -10.42 -4.63
CA THR A 159 -16.72 -10.16 -4.75
C THR A 159 -17.42 -10.29 -3.41
N THR A 160 -18.63 -9.73 -3.29
CA THR A 160 -19.45 -9.90 -2.09
C THR A 160 -19.79 -11.37 -1.83
N GLU A 161 -20.01 -12.19 -2.88
CA GLU A 161 -20.28 -13.63 -2.72
C GLU A 161 -19.06 -14.39 -2.16
N GLU A 162 -17.85 -13.98 -2.53
CA GLU A 162 -16.58 -14.53 -2.02
C GLU A 162 -16.36 -14.13 -0.55
N ILE A 163 -16.65 -12.87 -0.22
CA ILE A 163 -16.57 -12.34 1.16
C ILE A 163 -17.57 -13.08 2.05
N ASP A 164 -18.81 -13.27 1.59
CA ASP A 164 -19.88 -13.99 2.29
C ASP A 164 -19.64 -15.51 2.39
N ARG A 165 -18.60 -16.02 1.73
CA ARG A 165 -18.32 -17.47 1.60
C ARG A 165 -19.46 -18.23 0.92
N SER A 166 -20.28 -17.54 0.12
CA SER A 166 -21.31 -18.14 -0.72
C SER A 166 -20.70 -18.86 -1.94
N VAL A 167 -19.50 -18.43 -2.35
CA VAL A 167 -18.67 -19.10 -3.36
C VAL A 167 -17.22 -19.19 -2.86
N SER A 168 -16.44 -20.13 -3.41
CA SER A 168 -15.01 -20.21 -3.16
C SER A 168 -14.29 -19.04 -3.85
N VAL A 169 -13.28 -18.48 -3.18
CA VAL A 169 -12.39 -17.46 -3.75
C VAL A 169 -11.54 -18.09 -4.86
N ASP A 170 -11.58 -17.50 -6.07
CA ASP A 170 -10.67 -17.91 -7.15
C ASP A 170 -9.37 -17.10 -7.10
N TYR A 171 -8.35 -17.65 -6.45
CA TYR A 171 -7.04 -16.99 -6.30
C TYR A 171 -6.17 -17.02 -7.56
N ASN A 172 -6.61 -17.65 -8.66
CA ASN A 172 -5.89 -17.59 -9.94
C ASN A 172 -6.22 -16.32 -10.74
N GLN A 173 -7.20 -15.54 -10.28
CA GLN A 173 -7.55 -14.26 -10.88
C GLN A 173 -6.64 -13.16 -10.36
N THR A 174 -6.35 -12.19 -11.24
CA THR A 174 -5.69 -10.94 -10.82
C THR A 174 -6.58 -10.18 -9.84
N ARG A 175 -6.06 -9.87 -8.66
CA ARG A 175 -6.77 -9.15 -7.58
C ARG A 175 -5.90 -7.98 -7.13
N LYS A 176 -6.15 -6.82 -7.73
CA LYS A 176 -5.33 -5.61 -7.57
C LYS A 176 -6.20 -4.35 -7.48
N PRO A 177 -5.73 -3.31 -6.76
CA PRO A 177 -4.58 -3.36 -5.85
C PRO A 177 -4.91 -4.17 -4.59
N LYS A 178 -3.93 -4.90 -4.04
CA LYS A 178 -4.04 -5.43 -2.67
C LYS A 178 -3.75 -4.30 -1.69
N PHE A 179 -4.22 -4.43 -0.45
CA PHE A 179 -3.94 -3.46 0.60
C PHE A 179 -3.16 -4.12 1.73
N GLU A 180 -1.93 -3.68 1.96
CA GLU A 180 -0.98 -4.25 2.92
C GLU A 180 -0.98 -3.47 4.24
N LEU A 181 -0.93 -4.19 5.35
CA LEU A 181 -0.82 -3.65 6.69
C LEU A 181 0.37 -4.31 7.39
N VAL A 182 1.43 -3.53 7.65
CA VAL A 182 2.71 -4.07 8.15
C VAL A 182 2.96 -3.64 9.59
N SER A 183 3.29 -4.61 10.45
CA SER A 183 3.98 -4.32 11.72
C SER A 183 5.47 -4.24 11.42
N PHE A 184 6.05 -3.05 11.51
CA PHE A 184 7.42 -2.82 11.05
C PHE A 184 8.41 -2.67 12.20
N GLU A 185 9.37 -3.58 12.30
CA GLU A 185 10.33 -3.58 13.39
C GLU A 185 11.63 -2.82 13.07
N ASN A 186 11.89 -2.48 11.81
CA ASN A 186 13.21 -2.02 11.39
C ASN A 186 13.46 -0.52 11.63
N CYS A 187 12.42 0.31 11.73
CA CYS A 187 12.58 1.73 12.07
C CYS A 187 11.36 2.26 12.86
N SER A 188 11.52 3.43 13.49
CA SER A 188 10.46 4.13 14.21
C SER A 188 9.64 5.10 13.37
N THR A 189 9.96 5.26 12.09
CA THR A 189 9.24 6.14 11.16
C THR A 189 8.12 5.33 10.49
N PRO A 190 6.85 5.70 10.64
CA PRO A 190 5.78 5.06 9.89
C PRO A 190 5.94 5.29 8.39
N LEU A 191 5.36 4.40 7.58
CA LEU A 191 5.53 4.41 6.13
C LEU A 191 4.17 4.28 5.43
N VAL A 192 3.99 4.99 4.34
CA VAL A 192 3.04 4.65 3.28
C VAL A 192 3.83 4.15 2.08
N GLN A 193 3.46 2.98 1.57
CA GLN A 193 4.12 2.35 0.42
C GLN A 193 3.16 2.18 -0.75
N ILE A 194 3.69 2.43 -1.95
CA ILE A 194 2.99 2.27 -3.23
C ILE A 194 3.83 1.38 -4.14
N ASP A 195 3.40 0.12 -4.35
CA ASP A 195 4.09 -0.82 -5.24
C ASP A 195 3.60 -0.66 -6.68
N VAL A 196 4.45 -0.05 -7.50
CA VAL A 196 4.19 0.20 -8.92
C VAL A 196 5.05 -0.70 -9.80
N GLN A 197 4.41 -1.25 -10.82
CA GLN A 197 5.07 -2.00 -11.87
C GLN A 197 5.45 -1.05 -12.99
N LEU A 198 6.76 -0.95 -13.26
CA LEU A 198 7.30 -0.12 -14.33
C LEU A 198 7.92 -1.00 -15.43
N LYS A 199 7.86 -0.56 -16.70
CA LYS A 199 8.66 -1.17 -17.76
C LYS A 199 10.16 -0.98 -17.52
N GLY A 200 10.97 -1.79 -18.21
CA GLY A 200 12.43 -1.77 -18.09
C GLY A 200 12.94 -2.75 -17.04
N THR A 201 14.25 -3.02 -17.10
CA THR A 201 14.90 -3.99 -16.21
C THR A 201 15.20 -3.36 -14.85
N TYR A 202 15.30 -4.19 -13.82
CA TYR A 202 15.78 -3.78 -12.51
C TYR A 202 17.15 -3.09 -12.58
N GLU A 203 18.08 -3.59 -13.40
CA GLU A 203 19.43 -3.03 -13.55
C GLU A 203 19.43 -1.61 -14.14
N ASP A 204 18.51 -1.32 -15.05
CA ASP A 204 18.40 0.02 -15.65
C ASP A 204 17.76 1.01 -14.68
N LYS A 205 16.74 0.57 -13.93
CA LYS A 205 16.12 1.38 -12.87
C LYS A 205 17.11 1.66 -11.73
N LYS A 206 17.94 0.68 -11.36
CA LYS A 206 18.96 0.79 -10.30
C LYS A 206 19.99 1.88 -10.58
N LYS A 207 20.35 2.09 -11.85
CA LYS A 207 21.24 3.20 -12.27
C LYS A 207 20.59 4.57 -12.11
N VAL A 208 19.26 4.62 -12.18
CA VAL A 208 18.48 5.86 -12.12
C VAL A 208 18.14 6.23 -10.68
N PHE A 209 18.02 5.25 -9.79
CA PHE A 209 17.74 5.44 -8.36
C PHE A 209 18.82 4.79 -7.48
N PRO A 210 20.08 5.26 -7.52
CA PRO A 210 21.16 4.70 -6.70
C PRO A 210 20.98 4.89 -5.19
N GLU A 211 20.12 5.83 -4.77
CA GLU A 211 19.78 6.12 -3.37
C GLU A 211 18.73 5.18 -2.75
N ALA A 212 18.07 4.36 -3.58
CA ALA A 212 17.00 3.47 -3.15
C ALA A 212 17.52 2.31 -2.28
N ILE A 213 16.64 1.70 -1.50
CA ILE A 213 16.93 0.36 -0.96
C ILE A 213 16.78 -0.63 -2.12
N HIS A 214 17.80 -1.43 -2.34
CA HIS A 214 17.87 -2.39 -3.44
C HIS A 214 17.66 -3.81 -2.92
N ASP A 215 16.57 -4.46 -3.36
CA ASP A 215 16.37 -5.89 -3.15
C ASP A 215 16.74 -6.65 -4.43
N ASP A 216 17.98 -7.14 -4.46
CA ASP A 216 18.48 -7.90 -5.60
C ASP A 216 17.81 -9.30 -5.73
N PHE A 217 17.19 -9.81 -4.67
CA PHE A 217 16.50 -11.10 -4.67
C PHE A 217 15.10 -10.99 -5.28
N LEU A 218 14.29 -10.04 -4.79
CA LEU A 218 12.96 -9.75 -5.33
C LEU A 218 12.99 -8.91 -6.61
N ARG A 219 14.17 -8.38 -6.99
CA ARG A 219 14.37 -7.46 -8.12
C ARG A 219 13.45 -6.24 -8.05
N ASN A 220 13.29 -5.69 -6.86
CA ASN A 220 12.56 -4.45 -6.61
C ASN A 220 13.45 -3.42 -5.89
N MET A 221 13.01 -2.17 -5.86
CA MET A 221 13.71 -1.12 -5.12
C MET A 221 12.75 -0.14 -4.48
N TRP A 222 13.15 0.43 -3.36
CA TRP A 222 12.33 1.29 -2.53
C TRP A 222 12.85 2.72 -2.62
N VAL A 223 12.13 3.58 -3.33
CA VAL A 223 12.50 4.99 -3.54
C VAL A 223 11.71 5.86 -2.56
N TYR A 224 12.43 6.52 -1.65
CA TYR A 224 11.83 7.35 -0.61
C TYR A 224 11.63 8.78 -1.09
N ILE A 225 10.47 9.35 -0.81
CA ILE A 225 10.09 10.68 -1.28
C ILE A 225 10.10 11.67 -0.12
N GLU A 226 10.83 12.77 -0.29
CA GLU A 226 10.83 13.90 0.63
C GLU A 226 9.41 14.46 0.80
N ASN A 227 8.98 14.62 2.05
CA ASN A 227 7.69 15.18 2.43
C ASN A 227 7.77 15.74 3.87
N ASP A 228 6.76 16.51 4.30
CA ASP A 228 6.67 17.13 5.63
C ASP A 228 5.54 16.54 6.50
N PHE A 229 5.16 15.29 6.23
CA PHE A 229 3.99 14.65 6.84
C PHE A 229 4.33 13.88 8.13
N GLY A 230 5.61 13.80 8.49
CA GLY A 230 6.07 13.03 9.65
C GLY A 230 6.04 11.51 9.45
N ILE A 231 5.94 11.06 8.18
CA ILE A 231 6.02 9.66 7.75
C ILE A 231 6.95 9.58 6.54
N ASP A 232 7.44 8.37 6.25
CA ASP A 232 8.03 8.09 4.96
C ASP A 232 6.91 7.84 3.92
N ILE A 233 7.14 8.27 2.69
CA ILE A 233 6.39 7.83 1.51
C ILE A 233 7.37 7.12 0.60
N CYS A 234 7.08 5.86 0.26
CA CYS A 234 7.93 5.06 -0.60
C CYS A 234 7.18 4.57 -1.84
N PHE A 235 7.84 4.70 -3.00
CA PHE A 235 7.46 3.97 -4.20
C PHE A 235 8.33 2.72 -4.32
N VAL A 236 7.71 1.55 -4.24
CA VAL A 236 8.37 0.28 -4.52
C VAL A 236 8.29 0.03 -6.01
N LEU A 237 9.44 -0.02 -6.68
CA LEU A 237 9.54 -0.15 -8.14
C LEU A 237 9.90 -1.58 -8.51
N GLY A 238 8.90 -2.37 -8.90
CA GLY A 238 9.09 -3.75 -9.36
C GLY A 238 9.33 -3.86 -10.87
N GLU A 239 9.86 -5.01 -11.31
CA GLU A 239 9.74 -5.46 -12.70
C GLU A 239 8.29 -5.84 -13.04
N VAL A 240 7.95 -5.83 -14.33
CA VAL A 240 6.62 -6.25 -14.79
C VAL A 240 6.48 -7.75 -14.58
N SER A 241 5.56 -8.16 -13.71
CA SER A 241 5.16 -9.56 -13.53
C SER A 241 3.76 -9.78 -14.10
N GLU A 242 3.62 -10.74 -15.00
CA GLU A 242 2.32 -11.21 -15.50
C GLU A 242 1.59 -12.10 -14.48
N ARG A 243 2.28 -12.57 -13.44
CA ARG A 243 1.69 -13.39 -12.38
C ARG A 243 1.21 -12.52 -11.23
N ASP A 244 -0.08 -12.62 -10.94
CA ASP A 244 -0.64 -12.21 -9.66
C ASP A 244 -0.29 -13.27 -8.59
N TRP A 245 0.12 -12.82 -7.41
CA TRP A 245 0.56 -13.69 -6.32
C TRP A 245 -0.53 -13.94 -5.26
N SER A 246 -1.80 -13.61 -5.56
CA SER A 246 -2.94 -13.89 -4.68
C SER A 246 -3.06 -15.37 -4.31
N PHE A 247 -2.60 -16.28 -5.18
CA PHE A 247 -2.61 -17.72 -4.90
C PHE A 247 -1.79 -18.10 -3.66
N GLU A 248 -0.79 -17.30 -3.29
CA GLU A 248 -0.01 -17.54 -2.08
C GLU A 248 -0.87 -17.36 -0.81
N PHE A 249 -1.95 -16.58 -0.86
CA PHE A 249 -2.83 -16.33 0.28
C PHE A 249 -3.94 -17.36 0.46
N ALA A 250 -4.05 -18.37 -0.41
CA ALA A 250 -5.21 -19.26 -0.46
C ALA A 250 -5.50 -20.02 0.85
N LYS A 251 -4.51 -20.15 1.74
CA LYS A 251 -4.62 -20.83 3.04
C LYS A 251 -4.59 -19.89 4.23
N GLU A 252 -4.49 -18.59 4.00
CA GLU A 252 -4.19 -17.58 5.02
C GLU A 252 -5.37 -16.66 5.33
N ARG A 253 -6.55 -16.96 4.76
CA ARG A 253 -7.76 -16.18 5.03
C ARG A 253 -8.17 -16.36 6.49
N ILE A 254 -8.37 -15.24 7.18
CA ILE A 254 -8.87 -15.18 8.56
C ILE A 254 -10.40 -15.26 8.57
#